data_AF-A0A350MUQ7-F1
#
_entry.id   AF-A0A350MUQ7-F1
#
_cell.length_a   1.000
_cell.length_b   1.000
_cell.length_c   1.000
_cell.angle_alpha   90.00
_cell.angle_beta   90.00
_cell.angle_gamma   90.00
#
_symmetry.space_group_name_H-M   'P 1'
#
loop_
_entity.id
_entity.type
_entity.pdbx_description
1 polymer ?
#
loop_
_entity_poly.entity_id
_entity_poly.type
_entity_poly.pdbx_seq_one_letter_code
_entity_poly.pdbx_strand_id
1 'polypeptide(L)'
;MREDLNDHRFGREGVCVGRRSKGRRYKLIRRIPRVLGQVRKEAQRAVGILIAGEKDANREGLLDNLTSSTQDRQVFRLLELNKEMSVEEMVEEIQAVDLALILLDATQYFDEETVAFTVCVRELGKPFLVVLDGIEKIIDLDSVIERIENFLNVHRSKIVPISTSERVGLRGLMFKILEEAEGKEVALASRVETFRDVATEVVVRKTSLQNALIGGVTILPGSDMPILMANQMRMVLRVAAIYGEELTLERAKELLTVFCGGLTFRAVARQLLDFLPGPGWIIKGGVAYAGTFAVGKATRKYFEKGLGRLTFGDWKQVLSGGGE
;
A
#
# COMPACT_ATOMS: atom_id res chain seq x y z
N MET A 1 37.63 -60.41 49.20
CA MET A 1 36.85 -61.31 48.33
C MET A 1 36.39 -60.47 47.14
N ARG A 2 36.89 -60.81 45.95
CA ARG A 2 36.69 -60.10 44.66
C ARG A 2 35.29 -60.39 44.09
N GLU A 3 34.82 -59.45 43.25
CA GLU A 3 34.13 -59.58 41.95
C GLU A 3 33.41 -58.22 41.70
N ASP A 4 33.92 -57.24 40.95
CA ASP A 4 34.26 -57.13 39.51
C ASP A 4 33.11 -57.48 38.54
N LEU A 5 32.46 -56.46 37.95
CA LEU A 5 32.49 -56.12 36.50
C LEU A 5 31.31 -55.22 36.03
N ASN A 6 31.67 -54.01 35.59
CA ASN A 6 31.29 -53.32 34.34
C ASN A 6 29.95 -53.66 33.61
N ASP A 7 29.15 -52.65 33.23
CA ASP A 7 29.12 -52.15 31.82
C ASP A 7 28.25 -50.87 31.62
N HIS A 8 28.64 -50.15 30.57
CA HIS A 8 28.32 -48.88 29.93
C HIS A 8 26.91 -48.23 29.89
N ARG A 9 27.01 -46.87 29.88
CA ARG A 9 26.34 -45.86 29.00
C ARG A 9 24.81 -45.88 28.89
N PHE A 10 24.18 -44.74 29.22
CA PHE A 10 23.63 -43.79 28.23
C PHE A 10 23.06 -42.55 28.94
N GLY A 11 23.62 -41.38 28.64
CA GLY A 11 23.07 -40.10 29.06
C GLY A 11 21.71 -39.85 28.41
N ARG A 12 20.71 -39.51 29.21
CA ARG A 12 19.46 -38.93 28.72
C ARG A 12 19.57 -37.41 28.75
N GLU A 13 20.09 -36.84 27.67
CA GLU A 13 19.75 -35.46 27.31
C GLU A 13 18.27 -35.42 26.94
N GLY A 14 17.44 -35.03 27.91
CA GLY A 14 16.03 -34.71 27.70
C GLY A 14 15.92 -33.44 26.86
N VAL A 15 15.78 -33.62 25.55
CA VAL A 15 15.50 -32.59 24.55
C VAL A 15 14.24 -31.81 24.96
N CYS A 16 14.44 -30.60 25.49
CA CYS A 16 13.39 -29.62 25.79
C CYS A 16 12.85 -28.96 24.50
N VAL A 17 12.19 -29.73 23.64
CA VAL A 17 11.46 -29.21 22.47
C VAL A 17 9.98 -29.16 22.81
N GLY A 18 9.55 -28.10 23.51
CA GLY A 18 8.13 -27.92 23.82
C GLY A 18 7.75 -26.61 24.49
N ARG A 19 8.58 -26.06 25.39
CA ARG A 19 8.24 -24.81 26.11
C ARG A 19 8.55 -23.51 25.36
N ARG A 20 9.47 -23.50 24.40
CA ARG A 20 9.89 -22.27 23.69
C ARG A 20 8.89 -21.75 22.64
N SER A 21 7.98 -22.59 22.15
CA SER A 21 6.98 -22.22 21.11
C SER A 21 5.83 -21.39 21.68
N LYS A 22 5.24 -21.80 22.82
CA LYS A 22 4.13 -21.09 23.48
C LYS A 22 4.49 -19.64 23.87
N GLY A 23 5.69 -19.42 24.42
CA GLY A 23 6.16 -18.09 24.82
C GLY A 23 6.36 -17.11 23.65
N ARG A 24 6.71 -17.61 22.45
CA ARG A 24 6.94 -16.78 21.26
C ARG A 24 5.62 -16.32 20.63
N ARG A 25 4.61 -17.20 20.56
CA ARG A 25 3.24 -16.89 20.09
C ARG A 25 2.56 -15.84 20.99
N TYR A 26 2.75 -15.95 22.31
CA TYR A 26 2.23 -15.00 23.31
C TYR A 26 2.83 -13.58 23.18
N LYS A 27 4.14 -13.46 22.90
CA LYS A 27 4.80 -12.16 22.71
C LYS A 27 4.31 -11.39 21.47
N LEU A 28 3.81 -12.11 20.46
CA LEU A 28 3.39 -11.50 19.21
C LEU A 28 1.93 -11.05 19.23
N ILE A 29 1.04 -11.80 19.87
CA ILE A 29 -0.35 -11.39 20.13
C ILE A 29 -0.37 -10.07 20.93
N ARG A 30 0.58 -9.88 21.85
CA ARG A 30 0.77 -8.62 22.60
C ARG A 30 1.10 -7.41 21.72
N ARG A 31 1.55 -7.60 20.47
CA ARG A 31 1.87 -6.49 19.55
C ARG A 31 0.67 -6.04 18.71
N ILE A 32 -0.40 -6.82 18.63
CA ILE A 32 -1.60 -6.50 17.82
C ILE A 32 -2.15 -5.11 18.15
N PRO A 33 -2.36 -4.71 19.42
CA PRO A 33 -2.87 -3.38 19.74
C PRO A 33 -1.97 -2.24 19.22
N ARG A 34 -0.65 -2.44 19.26
CA ARG A 34 0.31 -1.44 18.77
C ARG A 34 0.26 -1.31 17.26
N VAL A 35 0.24 -2.44 16.53
CA VAL A 35 0.16 -2.44 15.06
C VAL A 35 -1.18 -1.85 14.60
N LEU A 36 -2.27 -2.24 15.26
CA LEU A 36 -3.60 -1.70 15.02
C LEU A 36 -3.65 -0.18 15.23
N GLY A 37 -3.09 0.31 16.33
CA GLY A 37 -3.00 1.75 16.61
C GLY A 37 -2.19 2.51 15.55
N GLN A 38 -1.11 1.92 15.03
CA GLN A 38 -0.33 2.51 13.92
C GLN A 38 -1.16 2.63 12.64
N VAL A 39 -1.83 1.54 12.23
CA VAL A 39 -2.65 1.54 11.01
C VAL A 39 -3.85 2.47 11.13
N ARG A 40 -4.50 2.53 12.30
CA ARG A 40 -5.57 3.51 12.55
C ARG A 40 -5.09 4.95 12.36
N LYS A 41 -3.92 5.29 12.92
CA LYS A 41 -3.31 6.61 12.72
C LYS A 41 -3.00 6.88 11.26
N GLU A 42 -2.43 5.90 10.54
CA GLU A 42 -2.16 6.01 9.10
C GLU A 42 -3.44 6.29 8.31
N ALA A 43 -4.51 5.53 8.55
CA ALA A 43 -5.80 5.67 7.85
C ALA A 43 -6.50 7.00 8.17
N GLN A 44 -6.35 7.52 9.39
CA GLN A 44 -6.98 8.75 9.84
C GLN A 44 -6.25 10.03 9.41
N ARG A 45 -5.05 9.94 8.81
CA ARG A 45 -4.34 11.12 8.29
C ARG A 45 -5.25 11.90 7.33
N ALA A 46 -5.22 13.22 7.42
CA ALA A 46 -5.82 14.08 6.40
C ALA A 46 -5.04 13.92 5.09
N VAL A 47 -5.76 13.89 3.97
CA VAL A 47 -5.22 13.89 2.62
C VAL A 47 -5.98 14.93 1.82
N GLY A 48 -5.26 15.88 1.23
CA GLY A 48 -5.81 16.82 0.25
C GLY A 48 -5.05 16.73 -1.07
N ILE A 49 -5.75 16.72 -2.19
CA ILE A 49 -5.14 16.76 -3.52
C ILE A 49 -5.70 17.96 -4.27
N LEU A 50 -4.83 18.84 -4.73
CA LEU A 50 -5.22 19.96 -5.59
C LEU A 50 -5.16 19.52 -7.05
N ILE A 51 -6.18 19.85 -7.83
CA ILE A 51 -6.18 19.72 -9.30
C ILE A 51 -6.24 21.13 -9.85
N ALA A 52 -5.08 21.66 -10.22
CA ALA A 52 -4.93 22.97 -10.80
C ALA A 52 -4.78 22.85 -12.31
N GLY A 53 -5.39 23.76 -13.06
CA GLY A 53 -5.22 23.84 -14.51
C GLY A 53 -5.87 25.10 -15.03
N GLU A 54 -5.61 25.43 -16.30
CA GLU A 54 -6.24 26.55 -16.99
C GLU A 54 -7.77 26.37 -17.08
N LYS A 55 -8.48 27.46 -17.40
CA LYS A 55 -9.95 27.46 -17.52
C LYS A 55 -10.51 26.35 -18.42
N ASP A 56 -9.86 26.11 -19.55
CA ASP A 56 -10.31 25.13 -20.55
C ASP A 56 -9.79 23.70 -20.26
N ALA A 57 -8.96 23.53 -19.23
CA ALA A 57 -8.50 22.21 -18.82
C ALA A 57 -9.66 21.40 -18.21
N ASN A 58 -9.76 20.11 -18.58
CA ASN A 58 -10.84 19.23 -18.17
C ASN A 58 -10.71 18.72 -16.71
N ARG A 59 -10.63 19.65 -15.75
CA ARG A 59 -10.43 19.36 -14.31
C ARG A 59 -11.55 18.48 -13.74
N GLU A 60 -12.80 18.79 -14.09
CA GLU A 60 -13.96 18.00 -13.67
C GLU A 60 -13.95 16.60 -14.29
N GLY A 61 -13.63 16.46 -15.58
CA GLY A 61 -13.51 15.15 -16.20
C GLY A 61 -12.40 14.29 -15.61
N LEU A 62 -11.28 14.90 -15.18
CA LEU A 62 -10.26 14.19 -14.42
C LEU A 62 -10.79 13.78 -13.03
N LEU A 63 -11.45 14.68 -12.31
CA LEU A 63 -12.03 14.40 -10.99
C LEU A 63 -13.06 13.27 -11.05
N ASP A 64 -13.93 13.27 -12.06
CA ASP A 64 -14.92 12.22 -12.32
C ASP A 64 -14.28 10.86 -12.57
N ASN A 65 -13.12 10.84 -13.24
CA ASN A 65 -12.38 9.62 -13.48
C ASN A 65 -11.63 9.11 -12.24
N LEU A 66 -11.26 10.02 -11.33
CA LEU A 66 -10.56 9.70 -10.08
C LEU A 66 -11.51 9.39 -8.92
N THR A 67 -12.82 9.65 -9.05
CA THR A 67 -13.80 9.48 -7.97
C THR A 67 -14.97 8.62 -8.39
N SER A 68 -15.66 8.01 -7.42
CA SER A 68 -16.84 7.17 -7.65
C SER A 68 -18.08 7.64 -6.88
N SER A 69 -17.89 8.54 -5.92
CA SER A 69 -18.96 9.09 -5.07
C SER A 69 -18.72 10.57 -4.75
N THR A 70 -19.75 11.28 -4.28
CA THR A 70 -19.61 12.66 -3.79
C THR A 70 -18.71 12.75 -2.56
N GLN A 71 -18.66 11.69 -1.73
CA GLN A 71 -17.80 11.66 -0.55
C GLN A 71 -16.32 11.58 -0.95
N ASP A 72 -16.01 10.85 -2.03
CA ASP A 72 -14.66 10.74 -2.59
C ASP A 72 -14.12 12.12 -3.02
N ARG A 73 -14.99 12.98 -3.56
CA ARG A 73 -14.63 14.32 -4.06
C ARG A 73 -14.10 15.24 -2.98
N GLN A 74 -14.43 15.04 -1.69
CA GLN A 74 -13.97 15.89 -0.59
C GLN A 74 -12.45 15.86 -0.38
N VAL A 75 -11.77 14.84 -0.91
CA VAL A 75 -10.30 14.73 -0.87
C VAL A 75 -9.65 15.66 -1.91
N PHE A 76 -10.41 16.06 -2.94
CA PHE A 76 -9.91 16.85 -4.05
C PHE A 76 -10.39 18.29 -3.97
N ARG A 77 -9.52 19.22 -4.33
CA ARG A 77 -9.85 20.62 -4.56
C ARG A 77 -9.53 20.96 -6.01
N LEU A 78 -10.44 21.66 -6.69
CA LEU A 78 -10.19 22.17 -8.02
C LEU A 78 -9.75 23.62 -7.94
N LEU A 79 -8.76 23.98 -8.75
CA LEU A 79 -8.28 25.34 -8.87
C LEU A 79 -8.18 25.76 -10.34
N GLU A 80 -8.75 26.92 -10.65
CA GLU A 80 -8.59 27.57 -11.94
C GLU A 80 -7.43 28.56 -11.93
N LEU A 81 -6.43 28.27 -12.76
CA LEU A 81 -5.32 29.19 -13.00
C LEU A 81 -5.78 30.28 -13.96
N ASN A 82 -5.57 31.53 -13.57
CA ASN A 82 -5.90 32.70 -14.36
C ASN A 82 -5.01 33.90 -13.94
N LYS A 83 -5.00 34.95 -14.76
CA LYS A 83 -4.18 36.17 -14.58
C LYS A 83 -4.49 37.00 -13.34
N GLU A 84 -5.71 36.91 -12.85
CA GLU A 84 -6.16 37.73 -11.71
C GLU A 84 -5.75 37.10 -10.38
N MET A 85 -5.36 35.82 -10.39
CA MET A 85 -4.92 35.10 -9.20
C MET A 85 -3.60 35.66 -8.68
N SER A 86 -3.61 36.08 -7.42
CA SER A 86 -2.41 36.56 -6.74
C SER A 86 -1.48 35.40 -6.34
N VAL A 87 -0.21 35.73 -6.10
CA VAL A 87 0.76 34.76 -5.60
C VAL A 87 0.38 34.29 -4.19
N GLU A 88 -0.15 35.18 -3.37
CA GLU A 88 -0.62 34.88 -2.02
C GLU A 88 -1.74 33.83 -2.05
N GLU A 89 -2.74 34.01 -2.93
CA GLU A 89 -3.81 33.02 -3.12
C GLU A 89 -3.25 31.68 -3.61
N MET A 90 -2.29 31.67 -4.55
CA MET A 90 -1.66 30.43 -5.01
C MET A 90 -0.97 29.69 -3.87
N VAL A 91 -0.22 30.41 -3.02
CA VAL A 91 0.48 29.82 -1.87
C VAL A 91 -0.50 29.22 -0.88
N GLU A 92 -1.59 29.92 -0.56
CA GLU A 92 -2.62 29.42 0.36
C GLU A 92 -3.25 28.11 -0.15
N GLU A 93 -3.60 28.06 -1.43
CA GLU A 93 -4.17 26.87 -2.07
C GLU A 93 -3.20 25.68 -2.06
N ILE A 94 -1.92 25.91 -2.37
CA ILE A 94 -0.90 24.85 -2.40
C ILE A 94 -0.58 24.34 -1.00
N GLN A 95 -0.50 25.22 0.00
CA GLN A 95 -0.19 24.83 1.39
C GLN A 95 -1.33 24.05 2.05
N ALA A 96 -2.57 24.27 1.62
CA ALA A 96 -3.75 23.59 2.16
C ALA A 96 -3.84 22.10 1.77
N VAL A 97 -3.07 21.66 0.78
CA VAL A 97 -3.14 20.29 0.24
C VAL A 97 -1.86 19.50 0.51
N ASP A 98 -1.87 18.22 0.13
CA ASP A 98 -0.74 17.32 0.27
C ASP A 98 0.04 17.06 -1.02
N LEU A 99 -0.64 17.17 -2.15
CA LEU A 99 -0.16 16.88 -3.49
C LEU A 99 -0.88 17.80 -4.47
N ALA A 100 -0.16 18.38 -5.42
CA ALA A 100 -0.74 19.13 -6.54
C ALA A 100 -0.69 18.33 -7.84
N LEU A 101 -1.80 18.27 -8.57
CA LEU A 101 -1.90 17.79 -9.94
C LEU A 101 -2.05 19.00 -10.84
N ILE A 102 -1.07 19.22 -11.70
CA ILE A 102 -1.04 20.33 -12.66
C ILE A 102 -1.55 19.77 -13.99
N LEU A 103 -2.81 20.03 -14.30
CA LEU A 103 -3.51 19.51 -15.47
C LEU A 103 -3.25 20.41 -16.69
N LEU A 104 -2.70 19.81 -17.75
CA LEU A 104 -2.45 20.43 -19.03
C LEU A 104 -3.25 19.71 -20.11
N ASP A 105 -3.78 20.46 -21.08
CA ASP A 105 -4.30 19.90 -22.33
C ASP A 105 -3.15 19.79 -23.34
N ALA A 106 -2.91 18.58 -23.85
CA ALA A 106 -1.82 18.32 -24.79
C ALA A 106 -1.95 19.05 -26.13
N THR A 107 -3.16 19.49 -26.47
CA THR A 107 -3.46 20.22 -27.71
C THR A 107 -3.30 21.72 -27.60
N GLN A 108 -3.16 22.25 -26.38
CA GLN A 108 -3.10 23.68 -26.12
C GLN A 108 -1.66 24.16 -25.89
N TYR A 109 -1.46 25.47 -26.01
CA TYR A 109 -0.24 26.11 -25.59
C TYR A 109 -0.25 26.24 -24.07
N PHE A 110 0.92 26.11 -23.45
CA PHE A 110 1.06 26.27 -22.01
C PHE A 110 1.27 27.75 -21.70
N ASP A 111 0.45 28.28 -20.79
CA ASP A 111 0.48 29.69 -20.42
C ASP A 111 1.53 30.02 -19.32
N GLU A 112 1.70 31.31 -19.03
CA GLU A 112 2.67 31.78 -18.02
C GLU A 112 2.19 31.49 -16.59
N GLU A 113 0.88 31.38 -16.40
CA GLU A 113 0.17 31.11 -15.16
C GLU A 113 0.48 29.69 -14.68
N THR A 114 0.48 28.72 -15.59
CA THR A 114 0.91 27.34 -15.35
C THR A 114 2.38 27.28 -14.93
N VAL A 115 3.25 28.07 -15.56
CA VAL A 115 4.68 28.16 -15.16
C VAL A 115 4.78 28.74 -13.76
N ALA A 116 4.13 29.86 -13.48
CA ALA A 116 4.14 30.53 -12.19
C ALA A 116 3.63 29.60 -11.07
N PHE A 117 2.53 28.90 -11.32
CA PHE A 117 1.99 27.91 -10.40
C PHE A 117 2.96 26.75 -10.16
N THR A 118 3.56 26.20 -11.22
CA THR A 118 4.54 25.11 -11.11
C THR A 118 5.79 25.54 -10.33
N VAL A 119 6.28 26.75 -10.56
CA VAL A 119 7.38 27.36 -9.79
C VAL A 119 6.97 27.48 -8.33
N CYS A 120 5.79 28.01 -8.02
CA CYS A 120 5.30 28.18 -6.66
C CYS A 120 5.23 26.84 -5.91
N VAL A 121 4.64 25.80 -6.53
CA VAL A 121 4.57 24.45 -5.95
C VAL A 121 5.95 23.89 -5.63
N ARG A 122 6.92 24.09 -6.54
CA ARG A 122 8.30 23.62 -6.36
C ARG A 122 9.04 24.37 -5.26
N GLU A 123 8.93 25.70 -5.21
CA GLU A 123 9.56 26.54 -4.17
C GLU A 123 8.99 26.25 -2.78
N LEU A 124 7.70 25.93 -2.69
CA LEU A 124 7.06 25.45 -1.46
C LEU A 124 7.46 24.01 -1.08
N GLY A 125 8.24 23.33 -1.93
CA GLY A 125 8.66 21.95 -1.72
C GLY A 125 7.51 20.95 -1.74
N LYS A 126 6.39 21.29 -2.39
CA LYS A 126 5.22 20.41 -2.38
C LYS A 126 5.34 19.28 -3.40
N PRO A 127 4.99 18.02 -3.05
CA PRO A 127 4.85 16.98 -4.05
C PRO A 127 3.85 17.40 -5.13
N PHE A 128 4.20 17.13 -6.38
CA PHE A 128 3.34 17.41 -7.52
C PHE A 128 3.56 16.43 -8.67
N LEU A 129 2.56 16.39 -9.55
CA LEU A 129 2.59 15.70 -10.83
C LEU A 129 2.03 16.64 -11.90
N VAL A 130 2.60 16.57 -13.10
CA VAL A 130 2.04 17.22 -14.29
C VAL A 130 1.21 16.18 -15.03
N VAL A 131 -0.09 16.41 -15.15
CA VAL A 131 -1.04 15.51 -15.81
C VAL A 131 -1.30 16.05 -17.20
N LEU A 132 -0.89 15.33 -18.23
CA LEU A 132 -1.06 15.72 -19.62
C LEU A 132 -2.27 14.98 -20.20
N ASP A 133 -3.40 15.67 -20.38
CA ASP A 133 -4.65 15.12 -20.90
C ASP A 133 -4.79 15.31 -22.42
N GLY A 134 -5.65 14.52 -23.06
CA GLY A 134 -5.94 14.63 -24.50
C GLY A 134 -4.89 13.96 -25.40
N ILE A 135 -4.15 12.96 -24.89
CA ILE A 135 -3.06 12.30 -25.62
C ILE A 135 -3.54 11.58 -26.88
N GLU A 136 -4.81 11.21 -26.98
CA GLU A 136 -5.39 10.55 -28.15
C GLU A 136 -5.33 11.42 -29.42
N LYS A 137 -5.18 12.74 -29.25
CA LYS A 137 -5.11 13.72 -30.34
C LYS A 137 -3.67 13.99 -30.80
N ILE A 138 -2.68 13.41 -30.12
CA ILE A 138 -1.26 13.74 -30.31
C ILE A 138 -0.56 12.63 -31.09
N ILE A 139 0.03 13.02 -32.22
CA ILE A 139 0.80 12.09 -33.09
C ILE A 139 2.17 11.80 -32.47
N ASP A 140 2.87 12.84 -32.00
CA ASP A 140 4.19 12.75 -31.39
C ASP A 140 4.14 13.21 -29.93
N LEU A 141 3.80 12.27 -29.05
CA LEU A 141 3.69 12.53 -27.62
C LEU A 141 5.05 12.85 -26.97
N ASP A 142 6.14 12.30 -27.51
CA ASP A 142 7.49 12.53 -27.00
C ASP A 142 7.88 14.00 -27.17
N SER A 143 7.64 14.59 -28.35
CA SER A 143 7.88 16.01 -28.60
C SER A 143 7.07 16.93 -27.67
N VAL A 144 5.83 16.57 -27.34
CA VAL A 144 5.00 17.36 -26.39
C VAL A 144 5.56 17.25 -24.97
N ILE A 145 5.98 16.05 -24.56
CA ILE A 145 6.61 15.83 -23.25
C ILE A 145 7.90 16.64 -23.13
N GLU A 146 8.79 16.60 -24.12
CA GLU A 146 10.05 17.37 -24.12
C GLU A 146 9.78 18.88 -24.03
N ARG A 147 8.73 19.37 -24.71
CA ARG A 147 8.30 20.77 -24.58
C ARG A 147 7.90 21.10 -23.14
N ILE A 148 7.14 20.24 -22.47
CA ILE A 148 6.74 20.42 -21.07
C ILE A 148 7.94 20.37 -20.13
N GLU A 149 8.87 19.43 -20.34
CA GLU A 149 10.09 19.32 -19.53
C GLU A 149 10.89 20.62 -19.55
N ASN A 150 11.08 21.19 -20.75
CA ASN A 150 11.81 22.44 -20.92
C ASN A 150 11.02 23.64 -20.40
N PHE A 151 9.72 23.72 -20.70
CA PHE A 151 8.88 24.87 -20.35
C PHE A 151 8.62 25.00 -18.85
N LEU A 152 8.35 23.88 -18.17
CA LEU A 152 8.09 23.85 -16.73
C LEU A 152 9.35 23.59 -15.89
N ASN A 153 10.47 23.23 -16.53
CA ASN A 153 11.69 22.77 -15.87
C ASN A 153 11.38 21.61 -14.90
N VAL A 154 10.77 20.55 -15.44
CA VAL A 154 10.37 19.35 -14.71
C VAL A 154 10.95 18.12 -15.38
N HIS A 155 11.29 17.11 -14.58
CA HIS A 155 11.79 15.84 -15.11
C HIS A 155 10.62 14.99 -15.66
N ARG A 156 10.83 14.27 -16.78
CA ARG A 156 9.84 13.39 -17.41
C ARG A 156 9.06 12.48 -16.46
N SER A 157 9.68 12.00 -15.39
CA SER A 157 9.03 11.13 -14.39
C SER A 157 7.89 11.80 -13.62
N LYS A 158 7.78 13.14 -13.66
CA LYS A 158 6.69 13.93 -13.09
C LYS A 158 5.52 14.11 -14.05
N ILE A 159 5.71 13.82 -15.34
CA ILE A 159 4.70 13.98 -16.39
C ILE A 159 3.95 12.66 -16.56
N VAL A 160 2.63 12.70 -16.44
CA VAL A 160 1.74 11.55 -16.57
C VAL A 160 0.76 11.78 -17.73
N PRO A 161 1.01 11.17 -18.90
CA PRO A 161 0.08 11.24 -20.02
C PRO A 161 -1.18 10.42 -19.75
N ILE A 162 -2.35 11.01 -19.99
CA ILE A 162 -3.67 10.38 -19.83
C ILE A 162 -4.62 10.80 -20.96
N SER A 163 -5.72 10.07 -21.07
CA SER A 163 -6.92 10.51 -21.78
C SER A 163 -8.10 10.37 -20.85
N THR A 164 -8.70 11.49 -20.43
CA THR A 164 -9.91 11.50 -19.59
C THR A 164 -11.13 11.00 -20.36
N SER A 165 -11.20 11.30 -21.66
CA SER A 165 -12.27 10.91 -22.58
C SER A 165 -12.25 9.40 -22.88
N GLU A 166 -11.08 8.85 -23.21
CA GLU A 166 -10.92 7.42 -23.51
C GLU A 166 -10.59 6.56 -22.29
N ARG A 167 -10.41 7.19 -21.12
CA ARG A 167 -10.06 6.55 -19.84
C ARG A 167 -8.73 5.79 -19.87
N VAL A 168 -7.78 6.29 -20.66
CA VAL A 168 -6.44 5.72 -20.83
C VAL A 168 -5.47 6.39 -19.86
N GLY A 169 -4.49 5.63 -19.33
CA GLY A 169 -3.44 6.16 -18.44
C GLY A 169 -3.87 6.40 -16.98
N LEU A 170 -5.17 6.42 -16.68
CA LEU A 170 -5.71 6.73 -15.34
C LEU A 170 -5.19 5.81 -14.23
N ARG A 171 -5.03 4.51 -14.50
CA ARG A 171 -4.44 3.57 -13.51
C ARG A 171 -3.00 3.92 -13.18
N GLY A 172 -2.22 4.32 -14.20
CA GLY A 172 -0.84 4.78 -14.03
C GLY A 172 -0.78 6.08 -13.21
N LEU A 173 -1.69 7.02 -13.49
CA LEU A 173 -1.85 8.23 -12.70
C LEU A 173 -2.17 7.94 -11.23
N MET A 174 -3.16 7.08 -10.95
CA MET A 174 -3.49 6.70 -9.57
C MET A 174 -2.30 6.08 -8.84
N PHE A 175 -1.50 5.26 -9.53
CA PHE A 175 -0.28 4.69 -8.95
C PHE A 175 0.73 5.78 -8.60
N LYS A 176 0.97 6.73 -9.52
CA LYS A 176 1.87 7.87 -9.29
C LYS A 176 1.40 8.79 -8.17
N ILE A 177 0.10 9.08 -8.09
CA ILE A 177 -0.51 9.82 -6.98
C ILE A 177 -0.20 9.15 -5.64
N LEU A 178 -0.35 7.82 -5.54
CA LEU A 178 -0.05 7.07 -4.32
C LEU A 178 1.44 7.02 -3.98
N GLU A 179 2.33 7.07 -4.98
CA GLU A 179 3.78 7.19 -4.76
C GLU A 179 4.14 8.56 -4.19
N GLU A 180 3.54 9.63 -4.70
CA GLU A 180 3.81 11.01 -4.30
C GLU A 180 3.08 11.43 -3.01
N ALA A 181 2.03 10.71 -2.59
CA ALA A 181 1.25 11.03 -1.39
C ALA A 181 1.98 10.75 -0.04
N GLU A 182 3.31 10.60 -0.02
CA GLU A 182 4.16 10.57 1.19
C GLU A 182 3.63 9.70 2.37
N GLY A 183 3.31 8.44 2.09
CA GLY A 183 2.85 7.51 3.13
C GLY A 183 1.36 7.67 3.51
N LYS A 184 0.59 8.42 2.72
CA LYS A 184 -0.87 8.61 2.90
C LYS A 184 -1.70 7.65 2.03
N GLU A 185 -1.10 6.61 1.44
CA GLU A 185 -1.80 5.68 0.54
C GLU A 185 -3.02 5.01 1.17
N VAL A 186 -2.95 4.67 2.47
CA VAL A 186 -4.07 4.07 3.19
C VAL A 186 -5.17 5.10 3.45
N ALA A 187 -4.80 6.31 3.85
CA ALA A 187 -5.75 7.38 4.12
C ALA A 187 -6.51 7.80 2.85
N LEU A 188 -5.79 7.93 1.72
CA LEU A 188 -6.37 8.26 0.43
C LEU A 188 -7.36 7.17 -0.01
N ALA A 189 -6.89 5.92 -0.08
CA ALA A 189 -7.71 4.82 -0.60
C ALA A 189 -8.84 4.38 0.33
N SER A 190 -8.76 4.69 1.63
CA SER A 190 -9.90 4.52 2.54
C SER A 190 -11.04 5.50 2.30
N ARG A 191 -10.76 6.66 1.69
CA ARG A 191 -11.72 7.74 1.41
C ARG A 191 -12.16 7.82 -0.05
N VAL A 192 -11.33 7.32 -0.97
CA VAL A 192 -11.55 7.39 -2.41
C VAL A 192 -11.54 5.97 -2.98
N GLU A 193 -12.71 5.45 -3.35
CA GLU A 193 -12.86 4.00 -3.59
C GLU A 193 -12.10 3.51 -4.82
N THR A 194 -11.99 4.34 -5.86
CA THR A 194 -11.24 4.07 -7.10
C THR A 194 -9.76 3.75 -6.84
N PHE A 195 -9.19 4.27 -5.75
CA PHE A 195 -7.79 4.03 -5.35
C PHE A 195 -7.59 2.70 -4.60
N ARG A 196 -8.65 2.03 -4.12
CA ARG A 196 -8.54 0.84 -3.27
C ARG A 196 -7.74 -0.28 -3.92
N ASP A 197 -8.00 -0.56 -5.19
CA ASP A 197 -7.29 -1.60 -5.94
C ASP A 197 -5.79 -1.31 -6.03
N VAL A 198 -5.45 -0.11 -6.52
CA VAL A 198 -4.07 0.32 -6.75
C VAL A 198 -3.30 0.44 -5.43
N ALA A 199 -3.90 1.04 -4.40
CA ALA A 199 -3.29 1.17 -3.08
C ALA A 199 -3.06 -0.19 -2.40
N THR A 200 -4.00 -1.12 -2.54
CA THR A 200 -3.82 -2.49 -2.05
C THR A 200 -2.65 -3.17 -2.75
N GLU A 201 -2.54 -3.02 -4.07
CA GLU A 201 -1.41 -3.55 -4.84
C GLU A 201 -0.07 -2.95 -4.37
N VAL A 202 -0.01 -1.62 -4.17
CA VAL A 202 1.17 -0.92 -3.64
C VAL A 202 1.55 -1.46 -2.25
N VAL A 203 0.60 -1.55 -1.32
CA VAL A 203 0.83 -2.04 0.05
C VAL A 203 1.33 -3.49 0.06
N VAL A 204 0.72 -4.35 -0.76
CA VAL A 204 1.09 -5.78 -0.85
C VAL A 204 2.48 -5.95 -1.47
N ARG A 205 2.78 -5.25 -2.58
CA ARG A 205 4.10 -5.31 -3.23
C ARG A 205 5.19 -4.78 -2.30
N LYS A 206 5.02 -3.60 -1.69
CA LYS A 206 5.98 -3.01 -0.75
C LYS A 206 6.27 -3.96 0.42
N THR A 207 5.23 -4.52 1.04
CA THR A 207 5.41 -5.47 2.16
C THR A 207 6.10 -6.76 1.71
N SER A 208 5.75 -7.28 0.54
CA SER A 208 6.36 -8.50 0.01
C SER A 208 7.85 -8.32 -0.26
N LEU A 209 8.26 -7.20 -0.84
CA LEU A 209 9.66 -6.83 -1.04
C LEU A 209 10.41 -6.68 0.29
N GLN A 210 9.83 -5.97 1.26
CA GLN A 210 10.43 -5.84 2.60
C GLN A 210 10.65 -7.20 3.27
N ASN A 211 9.66 -8.09 3.16
CA ASN A 211 9.76 -9.44 3.71
C ASN A 211 10.76 -10.32 2.94
N ALA A 212 10.92 -10.10 1.63
CA ALA A 212 11.94 -10.76 0.83
C ALA A 212 13.35 -10.39 1.30
N LEU A 213 13.59 -9.10 1.50
CA LEU A 213 14.87 -8.57 1.99
C LEU A 213 15.19 -9.12 3.39
N ILE A 214 14.23 -9.03 4.32
CA ILE A 214 14.40 -9.55 5.69
C ILE A 214 14.65 -11.07 5.66
N GLY A 215 13.89 -11.81 4.84
CA GLY A 215 14.03 -13.27 4.72
C GLY A 215 15.33 -13.70 4.06
N GLY A 216 15.88 -12.89 3.14
CA GLY A 216 17.16 -13.15 2.48
C GLY A 216 18.38 -12.82 3.34
N VAL A 217 18.32 -11.75 4.13
CA VAL A 217 19.48 -11.30 4.95
C VAL A 217 19.64 -12.10 6.25
N THR A 218 18.61 -12.84 6.69
CA THR A 218 18.66 -13.50 7.99
C THR A 218 19.49 -14.78 7.97
N ILE A 219 20.66 -14.69 8.61
CA ILE A 219 21.62 -15.80 8.77
C ILE A 219 21.13 -16.83 9.81
N LEU A 220 20.43 -16.39 10.87
CA LEU A 220 20.00 -17.26 11.97
C LEU A 220 18.60 -17.88 11.73
N PRO A 221 18.45 -19.21 11.75
CA PRO A 221 17.14 -19.86 11.61
C PRO A 221 16.13 -19.39 12.68
N GLY A 222 15.14 -18.57 12.29
CA GLY A 222 13.99 -18.21 13.14
C GLY A 222 14.11 -16.98 14.03
N SER A 223 15.11 -16.12 13.81
CA SER A 223 15.18 -14.79 14.43
C SER A 223 14.35 -13.72 13.71
N ASP A 224 14.11 -13.89 12.41
CA ASP A 224 13.35 -13.03 11.49
C ASP A 224 11.83 -13.14 11.60
N MET A 225 11.34 -14.31 12.02
CA MET A 225 9.91 -14.62 12.05
C MET A 225 9.03 -13.55 12.74
N PRO A 226 9.41 -12.97 13.89
CA PRO A 226 8.55 -11.98 14.55
C PRO A 226 8.43 -10.67 13.77
N ILE A 227 9.46 -10.29 13.01
CA ILE A 227 9.47 -9.05 12.21
C ILE A 227 8.66 -9.27 10.93
N LEU A 228 8.93 -10.35 10.20
CA LEU A 228 8.18 -10.73 9.00
C LEU A 228 6.68 -10.83 9.27
N MET A 229 6.32 -11.43 10.41
CA MET A 229 4.93 -11.58 10.81
C MET A 229 4.32 -10.25 11.22
N ALA A 230 5.06 -9.36 11.90
CA ALA A 230 4.56 -8.02 12.22
C ALA A 230 4.29 -7.19 10.94
N ASN A 231 5.17 -7.27 9.94
CA ASN A 231 4.97 -6.61 8.64
C ASN A 231 3.72 -7.14 7.93
N GLN A 232 3.54 -8.46 7.92
CA GLN A 232 2.37 -9.08 7.31
C GLN A 232 1.07 -8.76 8.05
N MET A 233 1.08 -8.76 9.40
CA MET A 233 -0.06 -8.30 10.19
C MET A 233 -0.43 -6.86 9.86
N ARG A 234 0.57 -5.98 9.79
CA ARG A 234 0.36 -4.59 9.40
C ARG A 234 -0.24 -4.49 8.01
N MET A 235 0.29 -5.22 7.03
CA MET A 235 -0.24 -5.26 5.67
C MET A 235 -1.71 -5.67 5.64
N VAL A 236 -2.08 -6.76 6.31
CA VAL A 236 -3.49 -7.22 6.37
C VAL A 236 -4.40 -6.13 6.95
N LEU A 237 -3.97 -5.48 8.04
CA LEU A 237 -4.75 -4.41 8.65
C LEU A 237 -4.81 -3.14 7.79
N ARG A 238 -3.73 -2.79 7.06
CA ARG A 238 -3.73 -1.67 6.11
C ARG A 238 -4.69 -1.94 4.96
N VAL A 239 -4.72 -3.17 4.43
CA VAL A 239 -5.70 -3.56 3.42
C VAL A 239 -7.12 -3.47 3.99
N ALA A 240 -7.38 -3.98 5.19
CA ALA A 240 -8.68 -3.82 5.83
C ALA A 240 -9.11 -2.34 5.94
N ALA A 241 -8.19 -1.47 6.35
CA ALA A 241 -8.42 -0.03 6.43
C ALA A 241 -8.74 0.61 5.07
N ILE A 242 -8.06 0.20 4.00
CA ILE A 242 -8.33 0.64 2.62
C ILE A 242 -9.77 0.32 2.21
N TYR A 243 -10.30 -0.83 2.62
CA TYR A 243 -11.67 -1.24 2.34
C TYR A 243 -12.70 -0.69 3.35
N GLY A 244 -12.31 0.24 4.23
CA GLY A 244 -13.21 0.89 5.17
C GLY A 244 -13.64 0.03 6.36
N GLU A 245 -12.93 -1.07 6.63
CA GLU A 245 -13.27 -1.95 7.75
C GLU A 245 -13.06 -1.28 9.10
N GLU A 246 -13.96 -1.58 10.04
CA GLU A 246 -13.78 -1.18 11.43
C GLU A 246 -12.54 -1.86 12.03
N LEU A 247 -11.52 -1.06 12.31
CA LEU A 247 -10.27 -1.55 12.87
C LEU A 247 -10.39 -1.83 14.38
N THR A 248 -11.41 -2.51 14.88
CA THR A 248 -11.52 -2.90 16.31
C THR A 248 -10.48 -3.97 16.68
N LEU A 249 -10.16 -4.09 17.98
CA LEU A 249 -9.20 -5.12 18.42
C LEU A 249 -9.74 -6.53 18.15
N GLU A 250 -11.04 -6.72 18.31
CA GLU A 250 -11.73 -7.97 18.00
C GLU A 250 -11.63 -8.27 16.51
N ARG A 251 -12.08 -7.35 15.65
CA ARG A 251 -12.02 -7.52 14.19
C ARG A 251 -10.59 -7.76 13.69
N ALA A 252 -9.62 -7.03 14.24
CA ALA A 252 -8.21 -7.25 13.93
C ALA A 252 -7.76 -8.67 14.29
N LYS A 253 -8.16 -9.23 15.44
CA LYS A 253 -7.84 -10.61 15.82
C LYS A 253 -8.50 -11.61 14.88
N GLU A 254 -9.75 -11.39 14.47
CA GLU A 254 -10.46 -12.25 13.52
C GLU A 254 -9.72 -12.30 12.18
N LEU A 255 -9.47 -11.14 11.58
CA LEU A 255 -8.78 -11.02 10.29
C LEU A 255 -7.38 -11.64 10.35
N LEU A 256 -6.62 -11.35 11.41
CA LEU A 256 -5.30 -11.94 11.61
C LEU A 256 -5.38 -13.45 11.88
N THR A 257 -6.47 -13.97 12.43
CA THR A 257 -6.66 -15.42 12.56
C THR A 257 -6.94 -16.06 11.22
N VAL A 258 -7.71 -15.42 10.33
CA VAL A 258 -7.97 -15.94 8.98
C VAL A 258 -6.70 -15.92 8.13
N PHE A 259 -6.04 -14.76 8.04
CA PHE A 259 -4.92 -14.55 7.10
C PHE A 259 -3.56 -14.88 7.69
N CYS A 260 -3.42 -14.85 9.02
CA CYS A 260 -2.19 -15.18 9.73
C CYS A 260 -2.37 -16.35 10.71
N GLY A 261 -3.53 -17.00 10.80
CA GLY A 261 -3.67 -18.26 11.56
C GLY A 261 -3.02 -19.44 10.85
N GLY A 262 -2.98 -19.42 9.51
CA GLY A 262 -2.38 -20.43 8.63
C GLY A 262 -0.85 -20.41 8.52
N LEU A 263 -0.15 -19.79 9.48
CA LEU A 263 1.33 -19.69 9.53
C LEU A 263 2.07 -21.04 9.58
N THR A 264 1.33 -22.14 9.65
CA THR A 264 1.80 -23.50 9.37
C THR A 264 2.53 -23.60 8.03
N PHE A 265 2.10 -22.89 6.97
CA PHE A 265 2.76 -22.97 5.66
C PHE A 265 4.20 -22.43 5.65
N ARG A 266 4.55 -21.45 6.50
CA ARG A 266 5.95 -20.97 6.62
C ARG A 266 6.84 -21.92 7.42
N ALA A 267 6.26 -22.70 8.34
CA ALA A 267 6.98 -23.78 9.01
C ALA A 267 7.26 -24.94 8.02
N VAL A 268 6.28 -25.27 7.16
CA VAL A 268 6.42 -26.28 6.10
C VAL A 268 7.45 -25.86 5.05
N ALA A 269 7.45 -24.60 4.62
CA ALA A 269 8.44 -24.10 3.67
C ALA A 269 9.88 -24.10 4.25
N ARG A 270 10.05 -23.98 5.57
CA ARG A 270 11.37 -24.13 6.21
C ARG A 270 11.86 -25.58 6.25
N GLN A 271 10.97 -26.53 6.55
CA GLN A 271 11.30 -27.95 6.48
C GLN A 271 11.78 -28.38 5.09
N LEU A 272 11.27 -27.76 4.03
CA LEU A 272 11.67 -28.04 2.65
C LEU A 272 12.98 -27.36 2.22
N LEU A 273 13.40 -26.27 2.89
CA LEU A 273 14.54 -25.44 2.49
C LEU A 273 15.81 -25.65 3.34
N ASP A 274 15.69 -26.23 4.53
CA ASP A 274 16.84 -26.52 5.39
C ASP A 274 17.75 -27.64 4.84
N PHE A 275 17.37 -28.30 3.73
CA PHE A 275 18.10 -29.41 3.10
C PHE A 275 18.90 -29.05 1.84
N LEU A 276 18.87 -27.79 1.37
CA LEU A 276 19.53 -27.40 0.12
C LEU A 276 20.84 -26.63 0.36
N PRO A 277 22.02 -27.22 0.10
CA PRO A 277 23.28 -26.45 0.04
C PRO A 277 23.29 -25.56 -1.23
N GLY A 278 23.61 -24.26 -1.09
CA GLY A 278 23.62 -23.29 -2.21
C GLY A 278 23.21 -21.86 -1.80
N PRO A 279 22.79 -20.98 -2.74
CA PRO A 279 22.38 -19.59 -2.47
C PRO A 279 21.00 -19.53 -1.76
N GLY A 280 20.88 -20.20 -0.62
CA GLY A 280 19.64 -20.35 0.13
C GLY A 280 19.02 -19.04 0.60
N TRP A 281 19.79 -17.94 0.62
CA TRP A 281 19.29 -16.59 0.90
C TRP A 281 18.34 -16.07 -0.19
N ILE A 282 18.62 -16.32 -1.48
CA ILE A 282 17.74 -15.94 -2.60
C ILE A 282 16.42 -16.70 -2.48
N ILE A 283 16.51 -18.00 -2.23
CA ILE A 283 15.33 -18.87 -2.14
C ILE A 283 14.48 -18.46 -0.92
N LYS A 284 15.10 -18.23 0.24
CA LYS A 284 14.40 -17.74 1.45
C LYS A 284 13.71 -16.40 1.20
N GLY A 285 14.39 -15.46 0.53
CA GLY A 285 13.80 -14.18 0.14
C GLY A 285 12.61 -14.35 -0.82
N GLY A 286 12.76 -15.18 -1.84
CA GLY A 286 11.70 -15.50 -2.81
C GLY A 286 10.47 -16.15 -2.16
N VAL A 287 10.67 -17.11 -1.26
CA VAL A 287 9.57 -17.73 -0.49
C VAL A 287 8.90 -16.71 0.45
N ALA A 288 9.69 -15.86 1.10
CA ALA A 288 9.15 -14.80 1.95
C ALA A 288 8.31 -13.78 1.16
N TYR A 289 8.76 -13.40 -0.05
CA TYR A 289 8.01 -12.58 -1.00
C TYR A 289 6.70 -13.26 -1.40
N ALA A 290 6.78 -14.46 -1.98
CA ALA A 290 5.65 -15.18 -2.54
C ALA A 290 4.57 -15.46 -1.48
N GLY A 291 4.96 -15.90 -0.29
CA GLY A 291 4.03 -16.13 0.81
C GLY A 291 3.34 -14.86 1.30
N THR A 292 4.06 -13.73 1.34
CA THR A 292 3.46 -12.44 1.71
C THR A 292 2.51 -11.95 0.63
N PHE A 293 2.92 -12.04 -0.64
CA PHE A 293 2.12 -11.63 -1.79
C PHE A 293 0.82 -12.44 -1.90
N ALA A 294 0.90 -13.76 -1.71
CA ALA A 294 -0.26 -14.65 -1.73
C ALA A 294 -1.29 -14.29 -0.66
N VAL A 295 -0.83 -14.02 0.57
CA VAL A 295 -1.72 -13.55 1.65
C VAL A 295 -2.32 -12.18 1.31
N GLY A 296 -1.53 -11.25 0.78
CA GLY A 296 -2.03 -9.95 0.34
C GLY A 296 -3.13 -10.07 -0.73
N LYS A 297 -2.92 -10.92 -1.74
CA LYS A 297 -3.93 -11.20 -2.78
C LYS A 297 -5.18 -11.88 -2.22
N ALA A 298 -5.02 -12.78 -1.24
CA ALA A 298 -6.15 -13.41 -0.56
C ALA A 298 -6.96 -12.41 0.26
N THR A 299 -6.28 -11.54 1.04
CA THR A 299 -6.92 -10.47 1.81
C THR A 299 -7.66 -9.49 0.91
N ARG A 300 -7.05 -9.08 -0.21
CA ARG A 300 -7.70 -8.25 -1.22
C ARG A 300 -8.99 -8.90 -1.74
N LYS A 301 -8.90 -10.14 -2.25
CA LYS A 301 -10.08 -10.87 -2.78
C LYS A 301 -11.18 -11.05 -1.73
N TYR A 302 -10.82 -11.22 -0.47
CA TYR A 302 -11.78 -11.33 0.62
C TYR A 302 -12.62 -10.05 0.76
N PHE A 303 -11.97 -8.88 0.75
CA PHE A 303 -12.68 -7.60 0.85
C PHE A 303 -13.41 -7.20 -0.44
N GLU A 304 -12.84 -7.48 -1.62
CA GLU A 304 -13.53 -7.27 -2.90
C GLU A 304 -14.85 -8.05 -3.00
N LYS A 305 -14.93 -9.22 -2.35
CA LYS A 305 -16.16 -10.02 -2.28
C LYS A 305 -17.15 -9.56 -1.21
N GLY A 306 -16.89 -8.45 -0.51
CA GLY A 306 -17.75 -7.96 0.57
C GLY A 306 -17.76 -8.82 1.83
N LEU A 307 -16.86 -9.81 1.94
CA LEU A 307 -16.79 -10.72 3.09
C LEU A 307 -16.27 -10.02 4.35
N GLY A 308 -15.77 -8.80 4.22
CA GLY A 308 -15.37 -7.94 5.34
C GLY A 308 -16.49 -7.63 6.34
N ARG A 309 -17.76 -7.73 5.93
CA ARG A 309 -18.88 -7.55 6.86
C ARG A 309 -19.13 -8.77 7.77
N LEU A 310 -18.56 -9.93 7.46
CA LEU A 310 -18.80 -11.18 8.18
C LEU A 310 -17.81 -11.34 9.34
N THR A 311 -18.35 -11.51 10.54
CA THR A 311 -17.63 -11.82 11.79
C THR A 311 -17.58 -13.34 12.03
N PHE A 312 -16.71 -13.82 12.93
CA PHE A 312 -16.73 -15.24 13.32
C PHE A 312 -18.05 -15.62 14.03
N GLY A 313 -18.76 -14.66 14.61
CA GLY A 313 -20.09 -14.85 15.17
C GLY A 313 -21.12 -15.28 14.11
N ASP A 314 -21.11 -14.60 12.97
CA ASP A 314 -22.02 -14.88 11.84
C ASP A 314 -21.77 -16.27 11.26
N TRP A 315 -20.50 -16.67 11.11
CA TRP A 315 -20.14 -18.01 10.65
C TRP A 315 -20.57 -19.11 11.63
N LYS A 316 -20.45 -18.86 12.94
CA LYS A 316 -20.92 -19.83 13.93
C LYS A 316 -22.43 -20.01 13.83
N GLN A 317 -23.20 -18.94 13.67
CA GLN A 317 -24.66 -19.01 13.52
C GLN A 317 -25.07 -19.79 12.27
N VAL A 318 -24.42 -19.55 11.13
CA VAL A 318 -24.67 -20.30 9.88
C VAL A 318 -24.31 -21.79 10.04
N LEU A 319 -23.17 -22.10 10.66
CA LEU A 319 -22.72 -23.48 10.87
C LEU A 319 -23.52 -24.22 11.95
N SER A 320 -24.08 -23.52 12.93
CA SER A 320 -24.96 -24.10 13.96
C SER A 320 -26.42 -24.18 13.53
N GLY A 321 -26.82 -23.52 12.44
CA GLY A 321 -28.21 -23.42 11.96
C GLY A 321 -28.56 -24.27 10.74
N GLY A 322 -27.70 -25.22 10.33
CA GLY A 322 -27.95 -26.12 9.20
C GLY A 322 -28.67 -27.43 9.57
N GLY A 323 -29.68 -27.35 10.45
CA GLY A 323 -30.41 -28.51 10.92
C GLY A 323 -31.79 -28.16 11.43
N GLU A 324 -32.69 -27.82 10.52
CA GLU A 324 -34.13 -28.08 10.62
C GLU A 324 -34.62 -28.69 9.30
#